data_AF-A0A7G6YHS0-F1
#
_entry.id   AF-A0A7G6YHS0-F1
#
_cell.length_a   1.000
_cell.length_b   1.000
_cell.length_c   1.000
_cell.angle_alpha   90.00
_cell.angle_beta   90.00
_cell.angle_gamma   90.00
#
_symmetry.space_group_name_H-M   'P 1'
#
loop_
_entity.id
_entity.type
_entity.pdbx_description
1 polymer ?
#
loop_
_entity_poly.entity_id
_entity_poly.type
_entity_poly.pdbx_seq_one_letter_code
_entity_poly.pdbx_strand_id
1 'polypeptide(L)' 'MTAQRYRGGRHSKGDRQALISRVANPLGEAVREEAEARGMSVNDYIASLLAREVGMPEYAPALPPRHEYEELPITAA' A
#
# COMPACT_ATOMS: atom_id res chain seq x y z
N MET A 1 9.49 -12.75 -21.91
CA MET A 1 10.09 -11.43 -21.59
C MET A 1 9.37 -10.38 -22.41
N THR A 2 8.42 -9.66 -21.81
CA THR A 2 7.57 -8.70 -22.53
C THR A 2 8.10 -7.29 -22.29
N ALA A 3 8.57 -6.63 -23.34
CA ALA A 3 9.19 -5.31 -23.25
C ALA A 3 8.13 -4.23 -22.98
N GLN A 4 8.28 -3.51 -21.86
CA GLN A 4 7.37 -2.45 -21.44
C GLN A 4 7.62 -1.16 -22.24
N ARG A 5 6.63 -0.77 -23.06
CA ARG A 5 6.66 0.40 -23.95
C ARG A 5 6.06 1.66 -23.29
N TYR A 6 6.62 2.13 -22.17
CA TYR A 6 6.28 3.46 -21.66
C TYR A 6 7.50 4.13 -21.04
N ARG A 7 8.04 5.14 -21.73
CA ARG A 7 9.13 6.00 -21.26
C ARG A 7 8.51 7.35 -20.90
N GLY A 8 8.11 7.54 -19.65
CA GLY A 8 7.63 8.85 -19.17
C GLY A 8 6.37 8.74 -18.32
N GLY A 9 6.53 8.31 -17.08
CA GLY A 9 5.53 8.46 -16.02
C GLY A 9 6.23 8.86 -14.74
N ARG A 10 5.50 9.47 -13.79
CA ARG A 10 5.99 9.72 -12.42
C ARG A 10 6.73 8.46 -11.94
N HIS A 11 7.96 8.61 -11.45
CA HIS A 11 8.71 7.49 -10.89
C HIS A 11 7.76 6.70 -9.97
N SER A 12 7.68 5.38 -10.18
CA SER A 12 6.98 4.48 -9.26
C SER A 12 7.50 4.74 -7.84
N LYS A 13 6.71 4.42 -6.82
CA LYS A 13 6.94 4.72 -5.39
C LYS A 13 8.19 4.03 -4.78
N GLY A 14 9.35 4.08 -5.46
CA GLY A 14 10.54 3.27 -5.21
C GLY A 14 10.57 1.98 -6.05
N ASP A 15 11.71 1.30 -5.96
CA ASP A 15 11.87 -0.09 -6.41
C ASP A 15 11.14 -1.03 -5.44
N ARG A 16 10.23 -1.87 -5.93
CA ARG A 16 9.37 -2.74 -5.12
C ARG A 16 9.10 -4.04 -5.85
N GLN A 17 9.22 -5.17 -5.14
CA GLN A 17 8.79 -6.47 -5.66
C GLN A 17 7.30 -6.69 -5.40
N ALA A 18 6.54 -7.05 -6.44
CA ALA A 18 5.15 -7.46 -6.28
C ALA A 18 5.06 -8.89 -5.75
N LEU A 19 4.31 -9.09 -4.68
CA LEU A 19 3.93 -10.41 -4.15
C LEU A 19 2.44 -10.63 -4.38
N ILE A 20 2.07 -11.77 -4.97
CA ILE A 20 0.67 -12.10 -5.27
C ILE A 20 0.36 -13.45 -4.65
N SER A 21 -0.66 -13.48 -3.78
CA SER A 21 -1.20 -14.71 -3.21
C SER A 21 -2.71 -14.78 -3.45
N ARG A 22 -3.21 -15.97 -3.81
CA ARG A 22 -4.64 -16.24 -3.97
C ARG A 22 -5.13 -16.94 -2.71
N VAL A 23 -5.82 -16.20 -1.86
CA VAL A 23 -6.41 -16.69 -0.61
C VAL A 23 -7.90 -16.95 -0.76
N ALA A 24 -8.49 -17.70 0.17
CA ALA A 24 -9.93 -17.84 0.25
C ALA A 24 -10.59 -16.47 0.52
N ASN A 25 -11.73 -16.20 -0.11
CA ASN A 25 -12.49 -14.96 0.09
C ASN A 25 -12.66 -14.54 1.57
N PRO A 26 -13.07 -15.42 2.52
CA PRO A 26 -13.22 -15.00 3.92
C PRO A 26 -11.92 -14.51 4.56
N LEU A 27 -10.76 -15.05 4.15
CA LEU A 27 -9.46 -14.56 4.64
C LEU A 27 -9.15 -13.17 4.05
N GLY A 28 -9.46 -12.96 2.77
CA GLY A 28 -9.28 -11.65 2.13
C GLY A 28 -10.11 -10.55 2.79
N GLU A 29 -11.35 -10.86 3.17
CA GLU A 29 -12.24 -9.93 3.88
C GLU A 29 -11.72 -9.63 5.30
N ALA A 30 -11.32 -10.65 6.06
CA ALA A 30 -10.74 -10.44 7.40
C ALA A 30 -9.46 -9.57 7.36
N VAL A 31 -8.61 -9.75 6.34
CA VAL A 31 -7.43 -8.89 6.15
C VAL A 31 -7.83 -7.44 5.83
N ARG A 32 -8.92 -7.23 5.08
CA ARG A 32 -9.44 -5.90 4.78
C ARG A 32 -9.95 -5.20 6.04
N GLU A 33 -10.75 -5.89 6.84
CA GLU A 33 -11.30 -5.36 8.10
C GLU A 33 -10.19 -4.97 9.08
N GLU A 34 -9.16 -5.82 9.24
CA GLU A 34 -8.00 -5.53 10.10
C GLU A 34 -7.18 -4.33 9.59
N ALA A 35 -7.01 -4.21 8.28
CA ALA A 35 -6.32 -3.07 7.70
C ALA A 35 -7.09 -1.76 7.96
N GLU A 36 -8.41 -1.78 7.79
CA GLU A 36 -9.30 -0.64 8.05
C GLU A 36 -9.28 -0.25 9.53
N ALA A 37 -9.39 -1.21 10.46
CA ALA A 37 -9.33 -0.97 11.89
C ALA A 37 -8.03 -0.27 12.33
N ARG A 38 -6.93 -0.48 11.58
CA ARG A 38 -5.62 0.14 11.82
C ARG A 38 -5.38 1.42 11.01
N GLY A 39 -6.34 1.82 10.18
CA GLY A 39 -6.20 2.97 9.28
C GLY A 39 -5.12 2.76 8.21
N MET A 40 -4.88 1.51 7.80
CA MET A 40 -3.88 1.14 6.80
C MET A 40 -4.54 0.71 5.49
N SER A 41 -3.83 0.86 4.38
CA SER A 41 -4.22 0.14 3.17
C SER A 41 -3.99 -1.37 3.36
N VAL A 42 -4.75 -2.21 2.66
CA VAL A 42 -4.56 -3.67 2.70
C VAL A 42 -3.12 -4.07 2.36
N ASN A 43 -2.52 -3.40 1.37
CA ASN A 43 -1.14 -3.66 0.97
C ASN A 43 -0.14 -3.29 2.07
N ASP A 44 -0.34 -2.15 2.73
CA ASP A 44 0.55 -1.73 3.82
C ASP A 44 0.40 -2.65 5.04
N TYR A 45 -0.83 -3.08 5.34
CA TYR A 45 -1.08 -4.04 6.39
C TYR A 45 -0.35 -5.37 6.12
N ILE A 46 -0.51 -5.95 4.93
CA ILE A 46 0.19 -7.18 4.53
C ILE A 46 1.71 -6.99 4.55
N ALA A 47 2.23 -5.88 4.01
CA ALA A 47 3.65 -5.58 4.03
C ALA A 47 4.18 -5.48 5.46
N SER A 48 3.43 -4.88 6.39
CA SER A 48 3.80 -4.77 7.81
C SER A 48 3.87 -6.14 8.50
N LEU A 49 2.95 -7.05 8.18
CA LEU A 49 2.95 -8.41 8.71
C LEU A 49 4.16 -9.18 8.18
N LEU A 50 4.38 -9.14 6.85
CA LEU A 50 5.50 -9.83 6.21
C LEU A 50 6.84 -9.33 6.73
N ALA A 51 7.05 -8.01 6.80
CA ALA A 51 8.27 -7.40 7.30
C ALA A 51 8.60 -7.87 8.72
N ARG A 52 7.60 -7.95 9.60
CA ARG A 52 7.76 -8.43 10.97
C ARG A 52 8.06 -9.93 11.03
N GLU A 53 7.32 -10.72 10.26
CA GLU A 53 7.43 -12.19 10.27
C GLU A 53 8.80 -12.66 9.76
N VAL A 54 9.34 -12.00 8.74
CA VAL A 54 10.66 -12.33 8.17
C VAL A 54 11.82 -11.66 8.90
N GLY A 55 11.55 -10.94 9.99
CA GLY A 55 12.58 -10.30 10.81
C GLY A 55 13.23 -9.05 10.19
N MET A 56 12.51 -8.34 9.32
CA MET A 56 12.96 -7.13 8.63
C MET A 56 12.02 -5.92 8.90
N PRO A 57 11.80 -5.54 10.18
CA PRO A 57 10.82 -4.50 10.55
C PRO A 57 11.13 -3.11 9.98
N GLU A 58 12.36 -2.83 9.59
CA GLU A 58 12.77 -1.58 8.93
C GLU A 58 12.11 -1.35 7.56
N TYR A 59 11.56 -2.41 6.95
CA TYR A 59 10.77 -2.32 5.72
C TYR A 59 9.26 -2.27 5.97
N ALA A 60 8.82 -2.27 7.23
CA ALA A 60 7.41 -2.08 7.53
C ALA A 60 6.99 -0.64 7.10
N PRO A 61 5.82 -0.49 6.47
CA PRO A 61 5.35 0.83 6.05
C PRO A 61 5.14 1.72 7.28
N ALA A 62 5.59 2.98 7.17
CA ALA A 62 5.19 4.00 8.12
C ALA A 62 3.67 4.18 8.04
N LEU A 63 3.01 4.21 9.20
CA LEU A 63 1.59 4.56 9.28
C LEU A 63 1.38 5.88 8.53
N PRO A 64 0.46 5.94 7.54
CA PRO A 64 0.17 7.20 6.89
C PRO A 64 -0.30 8.18 7.97
N PRO A 65 0.14 9.45 7.93
CA PRO A 65 -0.45 10.46 8.78
C PRO A 65 -1.96 10.46 8.51
N ARG A 66 -2.79 10.50 9.56
CA ARG A 66 -4.22 10.77 9.39
C ARG A 66 -4.32 12.12 8.70
N HIS A 67 -4.63 12.09 7.40
CA HIS A 67 -4.81 13.32 6.64
C HIS A 67 -6.12 13.95 7.12
N GLU A 68 -6.00 14.95 7.99
CA GLU A 68 -7.02 15.98 8.10
C GLU A 68 -6.97 16.74 6.77
N TYR A 69 -7.86 16.37 5.84
CA TYR A 69 -7.90 16.97 4.53
C TYR A 69 -8.36 18.43 4.67
N GLU A 70 -7.45 19.37 4.47
CA GLU A 70 -7.78 20.78 4.28
C GLU A 70 -8.05 21.01 2.80
N GLU A 71 -9.30 21.34 2.44
CA GLU A 71 -9.66 21.66 1.06
C GLU A 71 -9.11 23.04 0.70
N LEU A 72 -8.20 23.08 -0.28
CA LEU A 72 -7.68 24.33 -0.81
C LEU A 72 -8.68 24.94 -1.81
N PRO A 73 -8.94 26.26 -1.75
CA PRO A 73 -9.89 26.90 -2.64
C PRO A 73 -9.41 26.82 -4.10
N ILE A 74 -10.26 26.28 -4.98
CA ILE A 74 -10.03 26.31 -6.42
C ILE A 74 -10.43 27.71 -6.91
N THR A 75 -9.46 28.55 -7.26
CA THR A 75 -9.73 29.83 -7.91
C THR A 75 -10.19 29.57 -9.34
N ALA A 76 -11.47 29.80 -9.64
CA ALA A 76 -11.97 29.79 -11.01
C ALA A 76 -11.38 31.00 -11.77
N ALA A 77 -10.75 30.72 -12.91
CA ALA A 77 -10.25 31.73 -13.85
C ALA A 77 -11.32 32.12 -14.87
#